data_AF-W6NAZ3-F1
#
_entry.id   AF-W6NAZ3-F1
#
_cell.length_a   1.000
_cell.length_b   1.000
_cell.length_c   1.000
_cell.angle_alpha   90.00
_cell.angle_beta   90.00
_cell.angle_gamma   90.00
#
_symmetry.space_group_name_H-M   'P 1'
#
loop_
_entity.id
_entity.type
_entity.pdbx_description
1 polymer ?
#
loop_
_entity_poly.entity_id
_entity_poly.type
_entity_poly.pdbx_seq_one_letter_code
_entity_poly.pdbx_strand_id
1 'polypeptide(L)'
;MLQRLLPLVVFYSITVFCKDDDLVVPAVRVVRLQVDYPEAAVQEIPKIHKWNSIMRNSVIASLRFINKHWIICGSGPNDERPPNDCGKAQVTGEVLDGSHYRINATFISERDPIKNAKVDSTSTVYAVAQIGLKGGIFQYTNALKVLGKPSSKLTFDEAFFCYKGAVLVDGDKCRKEFRRLRDDPIREREPIHIDRLIAL
;
A
#
# COMPACT_ATOMS: atom_id res chain seq x y z
N MET A 1 65.36 41.69 -25.59
CA MET A 1 64.05 42.28 -25.31
C MET A 1 63.10 41.16 -24.93
N LEU A 2 62.77 41.07 -23.65
CA LEU A 2 62.03 39.97 -23.02
C LEU A 2 60.66 40.52 -22.64
N GLN A 3 59.60 40.18 -23.37
CA GLN A 3 58.25 40.62 -23.04
C GLN A 3 57.36 39.39 -22.85
N ARG A 4 57.03 39.17 -21.57
CA ARG A 4 56.29 38.04 -21.03
C ARG A 4 54.84 38.07 -21.53
N LEU A 5 54.38 36.97 -22.13
CA LEU A 5 52.97 36.68 -22.37
C LEU A 5 52.48 35.81 -21.21
N LEU A 6 51.64 36.38 -20.34
CA LEU A 6 50.81 35.63 -19.39
C LEU A 6 49.48 35.28 -20.07
N PRO A 7 49.03 34.01 -20.10
CA PRO A 7 47.65 33.71 -20.42
C PRO A 7 46.80 33.87 -19.14
N LEU A 8 45.79 34.74 -19.22
CA LEU A 8 44.78 34.92 -18.17
C LEU A 8 43.81 33.73 -18.24
N VAL A 9 44.04 32.72 -17.41
CA VAL A 9 43.11 31.59 -17.25
C VAL A 9 41.94 32.07 -16.41
N VAL A 10 40.84 32.44 -17.07
CA VAL A 10 39.56 32.73 -16.42
C VAL A 10 38.93 31.39 -16.02
N PHE A 11 39.07 31.02 -14.75
CA PHE A 11 38.28 29.95 -14.15
C PHE A 11 36.83 30.43 -14.01
N TYR A 12 35.99 30.08 -14.99
CA TYR A 12 34.54 30.09 -14.82
C TYR A 12 34.17 28.98 -13.82
N SER A 13 34.09 29.32 -12.54
CA SER A 13 33.42 28.48 -11.55
C SER A 13 31.92 28.49 -11.85
N ILE A 14 31.46 27.51 -12.62
CA ILE A 14 30.03 27.20 -12.73
C ILE A 14 29.63 26.60 -11.39
N THR A 15 29.20 27.44 -10.44
CA THR A 15 28.46 26.97 -9.28
C THR A 15 27.10 26.49 -9.78
N VAL A 16 27.00 25.19 -10.03
CA VAL A 16 25.71 24.51 -10.19
C VAL A 16 25.03 24.61 -8.82
N PHE A 17 24.15 25.60 -8.66
CA PHE A 17 23.13 25.55 -7.63
C PHE A 17 22.20 24.40 -8.01
N CYS A 18 22.49 23.21 -7.49
CA CYS A 18 21.51 22.14 -7.45
C CYS A 18 20.38 22.67 -6.56
N LYS A 19 19.29 23.10 -7.18
CA LYS A 19 18.05 23.38 -6.47
C LYS A 19 17.67 22.04 -5.87
N ASP A 20 17.82 21.90 -4.55
CA ASP A 20 17.26 20.80 -3.79
C ASP A 20 15.73 21.00 -3.92
N ASP A 21 15.18 20.59 -5.07
CA ASP A 21 13.74 20.51 -5.24
C ASP A 21 13.28 19.58 -4.13
N ASP A 22 12.45 20.09 -3.22
CA ASP A 22 11.67 19.30 -2.28
C ASP A 22 11.14 18.09 -3.05
N LEU A 23 11.79 16.93 -2.93
CA LEU A 23 11.49 15.75 -3.74
C LEU A 23 10.09 15.26 -3.35
N VAL A 24 9.09 15.70 -4.10
CA VAL A 24 7.71 15.24 -3.98
C VAL A 24 7.58 13.97 -4.80
N VAL A 25 7.36 12.85 -4.11
CA VAL A 25 7.19 11.51 -4.73
C VAL A 25 5.76 11.03 -4.58
N PRO A 26 5.25 10.14 -5.46
CA PRO A 26 3.92 9.57 -5.29
C PRO A 26 3.78 8.80 -3.97
N ALA A 27 2.66 8.98 -3.27
CA ALA A 27 2.34 8.18 -2.10
C ALA A 27 1.99 6.73 -2.48
N VAL A 28 2.18 5.80 -1.54
CA VAL A 28 1.79 4.40 -1.70
C VAL A 28 0.29 4.29 -1.58
N ARG A 29 -0.38 3.83 -2.64
CA ARG A 29 -1.81 3.54 -2.63
C ARG A 29 -2.07 2.18 -2.00
N VAL A 30 -2.93 2.14 -0.99
CA VAL A 30 -3.40 0.92 -0.35
C VAL A 30 -4.90 0.84 -0.55
N VAL A 31 -5.35 -0.31 -1.06
CA VAL A 31 -6.75 -0.59 -1.34
C VAL A 31 -7.23 -1.73 -0.45
N ARG A 32 -8.45 -1.60 0.06
CA ARG A 32 -9.19 -2.66 0.74
C ARG A 32 -10.42 -3.02 -0.07
N LEU A 33 -10.47 -4.28 -0.50
CA LEU A 33 -11.66 -4.89 -1.10
C LEU A 33 -12.42 -5.63 0.00
N GLN A 34 -13.73 -5.40 0.09
CA GLN A 34 -14.59 -6.15 1.00
C GLN A 34 -15.64 -6.91 0.19
N VAL A 35 -15.68 -8.22 0.38
CA VAL A 35 -16.61 -9.14 -0.25
C VAL A 35 -17.55 -9.69 0.81
N ASP A 36 -18.83 -9.38 0.65
CA ASP A 36 -19.89 -9.75 1.57
C ASP A 36 -20.56 -11.05 1.14
N TYR A 37 -20.82 -11.94 2.09
CA TYR A 37 -21.47 -13.23 1.91
C TYR A 37 -22.67 -13.32 2.86
N PRO A 38 -23.85 -12.83 2.45
CA PRO A 38 -25.00 -12.65 3.34
C PRO A 38 -25.64 -13.98 3.78
N GLU A 39 -25.46 -15.04 3.00
CA GLU A 39 -26.05 -16.38 3.25
C GLU A 39 -24.98 -17.40 3.66
N ALA A 40 -23.95 -16.97 4.39
CA ALA A 40 -22.86 -17.84 4.77
C ALA A 40 -23.31 -18.85 5.85
N ALA A 41 -22.94 -20.12 5.68
CA ALA A 41 -23.10 -21.14 6.71
C ALA A 41 -22.00 -20.99 7.77
N VAL A 42 -22.03 -19.89 8.53
CA VAL A 42 -21.00 -19.49 9.50
C VAL A 42 -20.69 -20.60 10.51
N GLN A 43 -21.71 -21.38 10.90
CA GLN A 43 -21.58 -22.49 11.86
C GLN A 43 -20.69 -23.65 11.35
N GLU A 44 -20.54 -23.77 10.03
CA GLU A 44 -19.71 -24.79 9.40
C GLU A 44 -18.24 -24.36 9.25
N ILE A 45 -17.96 -23.05 9.27
CA ILE A 45 -16.61 -22.48 9.10
C ILE A 45 -15.61 -23.04 10.13
N PRO A 46 -15.92 -23.10 11.45
CA PRO A 46 -14.99 -23.65 12.45
C PRO A 46 -14.66 -25.13 12.24
N LYS A 47 -15.53 -25.88 11.55
CA LYS A 47 -15.31 -27.30 11.25
C LYS A 47 -14.27 -27.50 10.14
N ILE A 48 -13.97 -26.47 9.36
CA ILE A 48 -12.98 -26.50 8.28
C ILE A 48 -11.58 -26.26 8.86
N HIS A 49 -10.78 -27.32 8.91
CA HIS A 49 -9.40 -27.23 9.37
C HIS A 49 -8.58 -26.23 8.52
N LYS A 50 -7.82 -25.35 9.19
CA LYS A 50 -6.99 -24.30 8.56
C LYS A 50 -7.77 -23.30 7.70
N TRP A 51 -9.04 -23.02 8.03
CA TRP A 51 -9.89 -22.06 7.33
C TRP A 51 -9.19 -20.75 6.94
N ASN A 52 -8.53 -20.07 7.89
CA ASN A 52 -7.84 -18.80 7.63
C ASN A 52 -6.78 -18.91 6.52
N SER A 53 -6.03 -20.02 6.48
CA SER A 53 -5.03 -20.24 5.44
C SER A 53 -5.68 -20.53 4.10
N ILE A 54 -6.77 -21.29 4.07
CA ILE A 54 -7.50 -21.63 2.84
C ILE A 54 -8.10 -20.36 2.24
N MET A 55 -8.81 -19.59 3.06
CA MET A 55 -9.40 -18.30 2.69
C MET A 55 -8.33 -17.35 2.14
N ARG A 56 -7.24 -17.14 2.89
CA ARG A 56 -6.13 -16.27 2.47
C ARG A 56 -5.55 -16.69 1.12
N ASN A 57 -5.23 -17.97 0.97
CA ASN A 57 -4.61 -18.48 -0.26
C ASN A 57 -5.56 -18.35 -1.46
N SER A 58 -6.86 -18.61 -1.25
CA SER A 58 -7.86 -18.45 -2.29
C SER A 58 -7.98 -17.00 -2.74
N VAL A 59 -8.09 -16.05 -1.80
CA VAL A 59 -8.18 -14.62 -2.13
C VAL A 59 -6.93 -14.12 -2.83
N ILE A 60 -5.73 -14.51 -2.37
CA ILE A 60 -4.47 -14.16 -3.03
C ILE A 60 -4.42 -14.72 -4.45
N ALA A 61 -4.90 -15.96 -4.66
CA ALA A 61 -5.00 -16.54 -5.99
C ALA A 61 -5.96 -15.74 -6.90
N SER A 62 -7.10 -15.30 -6.38
CA SER A 62 -8.03 -14.42 -7.09
C SER A 62 -7.35 -13.10 -7.50
N LEU A 63 -6.64 -12.45 -6.58
CA LEU A 63 -5.91 -11.20 -6.86
C LEU A 63 -4.82 -11.41 -7.91
N ARG A 64 -4.07 -12.52 -7.83
CA ARG A 64 -3.07 -12.90 -8.85
C ARG A 64 -3.69 -13.12 -10.22
N PHE A 65 -4.87 -13.74 -10.27
CA PHE A 65 -5.60 -13.95 -11.51
C PHE A 65 -6.02 -12.63 -12.15
N ILE A 66 -6.54 -11.67 -11.36
CA ILE A 66 -6.81 -10.31 -11.85
C ILE A 66 -5.50 -9.68 -12.33
N ASN A 67 -4.44 -9.73 -11.51
CA ASN A 67 -3.16 -9.08 -11.80
C ASN A 67 -2.51 -9.56 -13.11
N LYS A 68 -2.71 -10.83 -13.46
CA LYS A 68 -2.23 -11.42 -14.72
C LYS A 68 -2.85 -10.76 -15.97
N HIS A 69 -4.04 -10.18 -15.84
CA HIS A 69 -4.78 -9.56 -16.94
C HIS A 69 -4.78 -8.04 -16.85
N TRP A 70 -4.78 -7.50 -15.64
CA TRP A 70 -4.83 -6.07 -15.32
C TRP A 70 -3.80 -5.80 -14.24
N ILE A 71 -2.86 -4.89 -14.46
CA ILE A 71 -1.78 -4.63 -13.50
C ILE A 71 -2.36 -3.87 -12.29
N ILE A 72 -2.88 -4.60 -11.30
CA ILE A 72 -3.55 -4.06 -10.10
C ILE A 72 -2.61 -3.97 -8.91
N CYS A 73 -1.57 -4.80 -8.84
CA CYS A 73 -0.64 -4.82 -7.73
C CYS A 73 0.44 -3.77 -8.00
N GLY A 74 0.62 -2.83 -7.07
CA GLY A 74 1.54 -1.71 -7.26
C GLY A 74 3.00 -2.11 -7.12
N SER A 75 3.86 -1.50 -7.92
CA SER A 75 5.30 -1.44 -7.63
C SER A 75 5.51 -0.61 -6.36
N GLY A 76 6.47 -0.99 -5.52
CA GLY A 76 6.87 -0.12 -4.40
C GLY A 76 7.34 1.26 -4.90
N PRO A 77 7.57 2.24 -4.01
CA PRO A 77 7.86 3.66 -4.34
C PRO A 77 9.06 3.91 -5.27
N ASN A 78 9.90 2.90 -5.53
CA ASN A 78 11.14 3.04 -6.31
C ASN A 78 11.19 2.10 -7.52
N ASP A 79 10.09 1.44 -7.90
CA ASP A 79 10.09 0.37 -8.93
C ASP A 79 11.07 -0.80 -8.66
N GLU A 80 11.74 -0.81 -7.50
CA GLU A 80 12.72 -1.82 -7.08
C GLU A 80 12.10 -3.19 -6.79
N ARG A 81 10.77 -3.26 -6.68
CA ARG A 81 10.07 -4.52 -6.44
C ARG A 81 9.54 -5.02 -7.77
N PRO A 82 9.91 -6.25 -8.20
CA PRO A 82 9.24 -6.84 -9.34
C PRO A 82 7.72 -6.78 -9.10
N PRO A 83 6.88 -6.61 -10.15
CA PRO A 83 5.41 -6.54 -10.09
C PRO A 83 4.73 -7.84 -9.60
N ASN A 84 5.43 -8.60 -8.77
CA ASN A 84 5.04 -9.89 -8.27
C ASN A 84 4.26 -9.75 -6.98
N ASP A 85 2.96 -9.89 -7.22
CA ASP A 85 1.95 -10.46 -6.37
C ASP A 85 1.49 -9.54 -5.25
N CYS A 86 0.21 -9.22 -5.34
CA CYS A 86 -0.71 -9.05 -4.22
C CYS A 86 -0.62 -10.17 -3.15
N GLY A 87 0.40 -11.05 -3.14
CA GLY A 87 0.76 -12.03 -2.13
C GLY A 87 1.25 -11.45 -0.79
N LYS A 88 1.54 -10.14 -0.74
CA LYS A 88 1.62 -9.38 0.53
C LYS A 88 0.26 -8.86 1.01
N ALA A 89 -0.84 -9.19 0.33
CA ALA A 89 -2.17 -8.82 0.79
C ALA A 89 -2.43 -9.36 2.20
N GLN A 90 -2.97 -8.49 3.04
CA GLN A 90 -3.57 -8.87 4.29
C GLN A 90 -5.00 -9.30 4.01
N VAL A 91 -5.30 -10.57 4.28
CA VAL A 91 -6.64 -11.14 4.11
C VAL A 91 -7.17 -11.52 5.48
N THR A 92 -8.32 -10.98 5.83
CA THR A 92 -9.04 -11.28 7.07
C THR A 92 -10.48 -11.63 6.75
N GLY A 93 -11.10 -12.42 7.62
CA GLY A 93 -12.51 -12.73 7.54
C GLY A 93 -13.18 -12.44 8.87
N GLU A 94 -14.40 -11.94 8.81
CA GLU A 94 -15.20 -11.57 9.98
C GLU A 94 -16.63 -12.05 9.84
N VAL A 95 -17.24 -12.44 10.96
CA VAL A 95 -18.66 -12.77 11.05
C VAL A 95 -19.40 -11.51 11.47
N LEU A 96 -20.37 -11.12 10.65
CA LEU A 96 -21.29 -10.02 10.90
C LEU A 96 -22.67 -10.61 11.24
N ASP A 97 -23.31 -10.10 12.28
CA ASP A 97 -24.70 -10.42 12.64
C ASP A 97 -25.05 -11.93 12.72
N GLY A 98 -24.06 -12.79 12.96
CA GLY A 98 -24.22 -14.24 13.17
C GLY A 98 -24.46 -15.10 11.91
N SER A 99 -24.92 -14.52 10.79
CA SER A 99 -25.20 -15.24 9.52
C SER A 99 -24.46 -14.68 8.30
N HIS A 100 -23.89 -13.49 8.43
CA HIS A 100 -23.18 -12.81 7.35
C HIS A 100 -21.67 -12.99 7.56
N TYR A 101 -20.95 -13.34 6.50
CA TYR A 101 -19.49 -13.41 6.51
C TYR A 101 -18.90 -12.35 5.58
N ARG A 102 -17.89 -11.62 6.04
CA ARG A 102 -17.19 -10.62 5.22
C ARG A 102 -15.73 -11.01 5.09
N ILE A 103 -15.23 -11.01 3.85
CA ILE A 103 -13.80 -11.14 3.55
C ILE A 103 -13.25 -9.77 3.22
N ASN A 104 -12.18 -9.38 3.90
CA ASN A 104 -11.42 -8.18 3.64
C ASN A 104 -10.07 -8.52 3.04
N ALA A 105 -9.72 -7.90 1.93
CA ALA A 105 -8.43 -8.05 1.27
C ALA A 105 -7.78 -6.68 1.10
N THR A 106 -6.71 -6.42 1.86
CA THR A 106 -5.98 -5.15 1.83
C THR A 106 -4.62 -5.35 1.16
N PHE A 107 -4.31 -4.58 0.13
CA PHE A 107 -3.05 -4.68 -0.60
C PHE A 107 -2.59 -3.33 -1.16
N ILE A 108 -1.29 -3.25 -1.46
CA ILE A 108 -0.72 -2.10 -2.16
C ILE A 108 -1.11 -2.22 -3.63
N SER A 109 -1.87 -1.26 -4.13
CA SER A 109 -2.38 -1.27 -5.50
C SER A 109 -1.60 -0.30 -6.39
N GLU A 110 -1.64 -0.58 -7.68
CA GLU A 110 -1.19 0.36 -8.70
C GLU A 110 -2.13 1.58 -8.75
N ARG A 111 -1.64 2.70 -9.29
CA ARG A 111 -2.48 3.89 -9.49
C ARG A 111 -3.40 3.73 -10.69
N ASP A 112 -4.62 4.22 -10.53
CA ASP A 112 -5.51 4.33 -11.68
C ASP A 112 -5.04 5.48 -12.60
N PRO A 113 -5.16 5.34 -13.93
CA PRO A 113 -5.68 4.18 -14.64
C PRO A 113 -4.68 3.01 -14.69
N ILE A 114 -5.17 1.80 -14.37
CA ILE A 114 -4.39 0.58 -14.50
C ILE A 114 -4.44 0.08 -15.95
N LYS A 115 -3.33 -0.50 -16.41
CA LYS A 115 -3.20 -1.04 -17.78
C LYS A 115 -3.56 -2.52 -17.82
N ASN A 116 -4.17 -2.93 -18.92
CA ASN A 116 -4.27 -4.34 -19.25
C ASN A 116 -2.90 -4.89 -19.67
N ALA A 117 -2.62 -6.14 -19.31
CA ALA A 117 -1.33 -6.78 -19.58
C ALA A 117 -1.13 -7.21 -21.04
N LYS A 118 -2.20 -7.31 -21.84
CA LYS A 118 -2.17 -7.88 -23.19
C LYS A 118 -2.69 -6.95 -24.28
N VAL A 119 -3.62 -6.06 -23.95
CA VAL A 119 -4.24 -5.14 -24.90
C VAL A 119 -4.02 -3.70 -24.43
N ASP A 120 -4.02 -2.76 -25.36
CA ASP A 120 -3.89 -1.34 -25.03
C ASP A 120 -5.23 -0.79 -24.51
N SER A 121 -5.57 -1.17 -23.28
CA SER A 121 -6.77 -0.71 -22.59
C SER A 121 -6.47 -0.35 -21.14
N THR A 122 -7.27 0.58 -20.62
CA THR A 122 -7.15 1.09 -19.26
C THR A 122 -8.44 0.86 -18.48
N SER A 123 -8.31 0.71 -17.17
CA SER A 123 -9.45 0.57 -16.25
C SER A 123 -9.09 1.10 -14.86
N THR A 124 -9.94 0.85 -13.88
CA THR A 124 -9.67 1.12 -12.46
C THR A 124 -9.59 -0.18 -11.67
N VAL A 125 -8.85 -0.18 -10.56
CA VAL A 125 -8.75 -1.35 -9.66
C VAL A 125 -10.15 -1.81 -9.21
N TYR A 126 -11.04 -0.87 -8.88
CA TYR A 126 -12.43 -1.19 -8.52
C TYR A 126 -13.18 -1.90 -9.64
N ALA A 127 -13.14 -1.38 -10.87
CA ALA A 127 -13.90 -1.93 -11.98
C ALA A 127 -13.46 -3.37 -12.32
N VAL A 128 -12.15 -3.62 -12.35
CA VAL A 128 -11.64 -4.97 -12.65
C VAL A 128 -11.90 -5.95 -11.52
N ALA A 129 -11.85 -5.50 -10.25
CA ALA A 129 -12.20 -6.32 -9.10
C ALA A 129 -13.70 -6.67 -9.10
N GLN A 130 -14.56 -5.71 -9.44
CA GLN A 130 -16.01 -5.89 -9.57
C GLN A 130 -16.37 -6.86 -10.71
N ILE A 131 -15.65 -6.82 -11.84
CA ILE A 131 -15.77 -7.82 -12.92
C ILE A 131 -15.35 -9.20 -12.39
N GLY A 132 -14.24 -9.27 -11.67
CA GLY A 132 -13.77 -10.50 -11.03
C GLY A 132 -14.82 -11.11 -10.10
N LEU A 133 -15.43 -10.28 -9.24
CA LEU A 133 -16.51 -10.69 -8.34
C LEU A 133 -17.68 -11.30 -9.10
N LYS A 134 -18.16 -10.62 -10.16
CA LYS A 134 -19.23 -11.13 -11.03
C LYS A 134 -18.84 -12.43 -11.75
N GLY A 135 -17.56 -12.59 -12.07
CA GLY A 135 -17.00 -13.83 -12.63
C GLY A 135 -16.77 -14.96 -11.62
N GLY A 136 -17.12 -14.77 -10.35
CA GLY A 136 -17.00 -15.80 -9.31
C GLY A 136 -15.57 -16.08 -8.83
N ILE A 137 -14.60 -15.24 -9.17
CA ILE A 137 -13.18 -15.55 -8.91
C ILE A 137 -12.85 -15.55 -7.40
N PHE A 138 -13.65 -14.89 -6.56
CA PHE A 138 -13.50 -14.88 -5.10
C PHE A 138 -14.08 -16.12 -4.41
N GLN A 139 -14.50 -17.14 -5.18
CA GLN A 139 -14.95 -18.44 -4.68
C GLN A 139 -14.18 -19.60 -5.32
N TYR A 140 -12.89 -19.39 -5.56
CA TYR A 140 -12.06 -20.27 -6.37
C TYR A 140 -11.88 -21.68 -5.79
N THR A 141 -12.07 -21.86 -4.48
CA THR A 141 -11.85 -23.14 -3.79
C THR A 141 -13.15 -23.74 -3.29
N ASN A 142 -13.27 -25.08 -3.35
CA ASN A 142 -14.45 -25.80 -2.89
C ASN A 142 -14.80 -25.52 -1.41
N ALA A 143 -13.80 -25.24 -0.58
CA ALA A 143 -14.03 -24.92 0.83
C ALA A 143 -14.80 -23.61 1.03
N LEU A 144 -14.63 -22.62 0.14
CA LEU A 144 -15.35 -21.34 0.20
C LEU A 144 -16.82 -21.45 -0.19
N LYS A 145 -17.29 -22.59 -0.69
CA LYS A 145 -18.72 -22.82 -0.99
C LYS A 145 -19.60 -22.69 0.25
N VAL A 146 -19.02 -22.91 1.44
CA VAL A 146 -19.69 -22.69 2.73
C VAL A 146 -20.17 -21.24 2.92
N LEU A 147 -19.57 -20.29 2.21
CA LEU A 147 -19.97 -18.89 2.28
C LEU A 147 -21.21 -18.56 1.42
N GLY A 148 -21.75 -19.51 0.65
CA GLY A 148 -22.89 -19.23 -0.22
C GLY A 148 -22.53 -18.25 -1.34
N LYS A 149 -23.48 -17.51 -1.91
CA LYS A 149 -23.19 -16.54 -2.98
C LYS A 149 -22.69 -15.21 -2.38
N PRO A 150 -21.67 -14.57 -2.96
CA PRO A 150 -21.30 -13.23 -2.57
C PRO A 150 -22.36 -12.22 -3.00
N SER A 151 -22.40 -11.08 -2.32
CA SER A 151 -23.13 -9.89 -2.73
C SER A 151 -22.71 -9.45 -4.13
N SER A 152 -23.65 -8.86 -4.88
CA SER A 152 -23.41 -8.36 -6.24
C SER A 152 -22.50 -7.14 -6.29
N LYS A 153 -22.36 -6.43 -5.16
CA LYS A 153 -21.58 -5.20 -5.03
C LYS A 153 -20.36 -5.44 -4.16
N LEU A 154 -19.20 -5.05 -4.67
CA LEU A 154 -17.95 -5.00 -3.93
C LEU A 154 -17.87 -3.67 -3.15
N THR A 155 -17.44 -3.73 -1.89
CA THR A 155 -17.06 -2.51 -1.15
C THR A 155 -15.57 -2.25 -1.38
N PHE A 156 -15.23 -0.98 -1.59
CA PHE A 156 -13.88 -0.55 -1.97
C PHE A 156 -13.50 0.68 -1.15
N ASP A 157 -12.44 0.53 -0.35
CA ASP A 157 -11.83 1.63 0.38
C ASP A 157 -10.41 1.85 -0.14
N GLU A 158 -9.95 3.09 -0.18
CA GLU A 158 -8.57 3.44 -0.53
C GLU A 158 -7.97 4.46 0.43
N ALA A 159 -6.65 4.35 0.62
CA ALA A 159 -5.88 5.29 1.41
C ALA A 159 -4.45 5.41 0.85
N PHE A 160 -3.84 6.58 1.07
CA PHE A 160 -2.49 6.88 0.63
C PHE A 160 -1.55 7.03 1.81
N PHE A 161 -0.39 6.38 1.74
CA PHE A 161 0.59 6.36 2.82
C PHE A 161 1.97 6.81 2.34
N CYS A 162 2.65 7.54 3.23
CA CYS A 162 4.02 7.94 3.05
C CYS A 162 4.96 7.08 3.89
N TYR A 163 6.19 6.92 3.40
CA TYR A 163 7.26 6.29 4.18
C TYR A 163 7.67 7.17 5.35
N LYS A 164 8.29 6.54 6.35
CA LYS A 164 8.78 7.22 7.55
C LYS A 164 9.68 8.41 7.16
N GLY A 165 9.40 9.58 7.74
CA GLY A 165 10.14 10.81 7.44
C GLY A 165 9.61 11.59 6.24
N ALA A 166 8.46 11.20 5.67
CA ALA A 166 7.74 11.98 4.68
C ALA A 166 6.30 12.24 5.14
N VAL A 167 5.76 13.39 4.76
CA VAL A 167 4.39 13.83 5.06
C VAL A 167 3.52 13.75 3.81
N LEU A 168 2.26 13.37 3.99
CA LEU A 168 1.28 13.34 2.92
C LEU A 168 0.90 14.78 2.54
N VAL A 169 1.01 15.09 1.25
CA VAL A 169 0.71 16.38 0.64
C VAL A 169 -0.24 16.12 -0.53
N ASP A 170 -1.19 17.03 -0.77
CA ASP A 170 -2.21 16.92 -1.83
C ASP A 170 -3.09 15.65 -1.77
N GLY A 171 -3.07 14.92 -0.65
CA GLY A 171 -3.83 13.68 -0.46
C GLY A 171 -3.23 12.43 -1.09
N ASP A 172 -2.31 12.57 -2.05
CA ASP A 172 -1.75 11.43 -2.80
C ASP A 172 -0.24 11.54 -3.07
N LYS A 173 0.47 12.54 -2.52
CA LYS A 173 1.92 12.68 -2.68
C LYS A 173 2.61 12.71 -1.34
N CYS A 174 3.90 12.42 -1.34
CA CYS A 174 4.75 12.46 -0.17
C CYS A 174 5.86 13.47 -0.38
N ARG A 175 6.04 14.36 0.60
CA ARG A 175 7.19 15.27 0.66
C ARG A 175 8.08 14.85 1.82
N LYS A 176 9.39 14.72 1.60
CA LYS A 176 10.34 14.46 2.69
C LYS A 176 10.27 15.62 3.70
N GLU A 177 10.05 15.27 4.97
CA GLU A 177 10.14 16.23 6.05
C GLU A 177 11.63 16.43 6.34
N PHE A 178 12.20 17.55 5.89
CA PHE A 178 13.48 18.01 6.43
C PHE A 178 13.25 18.45 7.88
N ARG A 179 13.26 17.48 8.80
CA ARG A 179 13.59 17.82 10.18
C ARG A 179 15.01 18.35 10.13
N ARG A 180 15.18 19.67 10.13
CA ARG A 180 16.39 20.27 10.69
C ARG A 180 16.52 19.63 12.06
N LEU A 181 17.53 18.79 12.25
CA LEU A 181 18.01 18.50 13.60
C LEU A 181 18.15 19.88 14.23
N ARG A 182 17.34 20.16 15.24
CA ARG A 182 17.48 21.40 15.98
C ARG A 182 18.90 21.35 16.51
N ASP A 183 19.77 22.23 16.05
CA ASP A 183 21.05 22.55 16.71
C ASP A 183 20.80 23.25 18.06
N ASP A 184 19.64 23.01 18.69
CA ASP A 184 19.42 23.40 20.06
C ASP A 184 20.27 22.43 20.89
N PRO A 185 21.24 22.92 21.67
CA PRO A 185 22.04 22.06 22.53
C PRO A 185 21.10 21.24 23.40
N ILE A 186 21.45 19.97 23.63
CA ILE A 186 20.76 19.11 24.59
C ILE A 186 20.76 19.88 25.91
N ARG A 187 19.61 20.47 26.27
CA ARG A 187 19.39 20.98 27.62
C ARG A 187 19.31 19.73 28.48
N GLU A 188 20.38 19.44 29.20
CA GLU A 188 20.35 18.46 30.29
C GLU A 188 19.12 18.80 31.14
N ARG A 189 18.16 17.88 31.18
CA ARG A 189 17.06 17.99 32.13
C ARG A 189 17.69 17.94 33.52
N GLU A 190 17.34 18.89 34.37
CA GLU A 190 17.75 18.86 35.77
C GLU A 190 17.42 17.47 36.35
N PRO A 191 18.36 16.87 37.11
CA PRO A 191 18.15 15.56 37.68
C PRO A 191 16.88 15.58 38.53
N ILE A 192 16.05 14.55 38.34
CA ILE A 192 14.86 14.33 39.15
C ILE A 192 15.34 14.15 40.59
N HIS A 193 14.99 15.06 41.50
CA HIS A 193 15.22 14.86 42.93
C HIS A 193 14.40 13.65 43.40
N ILE A 194 15.08 12.55 43.72
CA ILE A 194 14.48 11.28 44.18
C ILE A 194 14.08 11.36 45.68
N ASP A 195 14.10 12.53 46.31
CA ASP A 195 13.85 12.68 47.75
C ASP A 195 12.37 12.61 48.16
N ARG A 196 11.45 12.19 47.27
CA ARG A 196 10.02 12.06 47.57
C ARG A 196 9.37 10.73 47.15
N LEU A 197 10.15 9.71 46.79
CA LEU A 197 9.60 8.39 46.41
C LEU A 197 9.67 7.32 47.51
N ILE A 198 9.95 7.71 48.76
CA ILE A 198 9.73 6.84 49.93
C ILE A 198 8.89 7.59 50.96
N ALA A 199 7.58 7.62 50.75
CA ALA A 199 6.59 7.67 51.82
C ALA A 199 5.20 7.37 51.25
N LEU A 200 4.57 6.33 51.82
CA LEU A 200 3.19 5.83 51.66
C LEU A 200 2.97 4.80 50.53
#